data_AF-A0AAV7K395-F1
#
_entry.id   AF-A0AAV7K395-F1
#
_cell.length_a   1.000
_cell.length_b   1.000
_cell.length_c   1.000
_cell.angle_alpha   90.00
_cell.angle_beta   90.00
_cell.angle_gamma   90.00
#
_symmetry.space_group_name_H-M   'P 1'
#
loop_
_entity.id
_entity.type
_entity.pdbx_description
1 polymer ?
#
loop_
_entity_poly.entity_id
_entity_poly.type
_entity_poly.pdbx_seq_one_letter_code
_entity_poly.pdbx_strand_id
1 'polypeptide(L)'
;MAHSGFPINKLINDARQLFEEVDEEDYLKLPSNQRVGITHQPTSKIDIIAASPLHAYLCVFRWFMLLIYHLDAGHKVWAPSNSKVNSSMKRVRAILQERCNFSVDIPSSQGGTSTTGNIAQDCFLNKRDFLTWATSSINPSDKISLEKIQTNLSVLLRLLNSGDMINCDKMQELCKETYEFILIEYPWASITPSLHKLLAHSFQLIGAYNNDKGLQNLSEECLESCNKFVRRYRENLARKTSFTDNVRDILVRLLCCSDPILVQNRLMHAKKKRDVANSLQEILYNSILSDDL
;
A
#
# COMPACT_ATOMS: atom_id res chain seq x y z
N MET A 1 -31.92 -4.22 -26.13
CA MET A 1 -31.29 -5.03 -25.07
C MET A 1 -30.22 -5.89 -25.72
N ALA A 2 -28.96 -5.45 -25.72
CA ALA A 2 -27.87 -6.12 -26.43
C ALA A 2 -27.16 -7.09 -25.48
N HIS A 3 -27.56 -8.36 -25.50
CA HIS A 3 -26.73 -9.45 -25.01
C HIS A 3 -25.73 -9.83 -26.11
N SER A 4 -24.63 -9.10 -26.21
CA SER A 4 -23.52 -9.41 -27.12
C SER A 4 -22.21 -9.52 -26.37
N GLY A 5 -22.14 -10.52 -25.48
CA GLY A 5 -20.92 -10.98 -24.85
C GLY A 5 -20.96 -12.50 -24.71
N PHE A 6 -19.84 -13.16 -25.02
CA PHE A 6 -19.68 -14.58 -24.73
C PHE A 6 -19.90 -14.82 -23.23
N PRO A 7 -20.73 -15.79 -22.82
CA PRO A 7 -20.84 -16.17 -21.42
C PRO A 7 -19.48 -16.73 -20.97
N ILE A 8 -18.88 -16.12 -19.95
CA ILE A 8 -17.70 -16.68 -19.27
C ILE A 8 -18.22 -17.78 -18.36
N ASN A 9 -18.42 -18.96 -18.92
CA ASN A 9 -18.58 -20.18 -18.13
C ASN A 9 -17.18 -20.75 -17.89
N LYS A 10 -16.37 -20.08 -17.07
CA LYS A 10 -15.31 -20.82 -16.37
C LYS A 10 -16.00 -21.42 -15.17
N LEU A 11 -16.36 -22.69 -15.27
CA LEU A 11 -16.88 -23.40 -14.11
C LEU A 11 -15.77 -23.42 -13.06
N ILE A 12 -16.12 -23.37 -11.78
CA ILE A 12 -15.16 -23.49 -10.66
C ILE A 12 -14.23 -24.69 -10.87
N ASN A 13 -14.73 -25.74 -11.53
CA ASN A 13 -13.98 -26.94 -11.90
C ASN A 13 -12.82 -26.68 -12.86
N ASP A 14 -12.92 -25.74 -13.80
CA ASP A 14 -11.84 -25.41 -14.76
C ASP A 14 -10.67 -24.70 -14.07
N ALA A 15 -10.97 -23.88 -13.06
CA ALA A 15 -9.96 -23.28 -12.21
C ALA A 15 -9.33 -24.32 -11.27
N ARG A 16 -10.12 -25.31 -10.83
CA ARG A 16 -9.67 -26.41 -9.98
C ARG A 16 -8.70 -27.34 -10.70
N GLN A 17 -8.97 -27.65 -11.97
CA GLN A 17 -8.09 -28.48 -12.81
C GLN A 17 -6.70 -27.85 -12.97
N LEU A 18 -6.64 -26.53 -13.18
CA LEU A 18 -5.38 -25.77 -13.20
C LEU A 18 -4.62 -25.78 -11.87
N PHE A 19 -5.31 -25.98 -10.74
CA PHE A 19 -4.69 -26.13 -9.42
C PHE A 19 -4.29 -27.59 -9.12
N GLU A 20 -5.01 -28.56 -9.68
CA GLU A 20 -4.72 -30.00 -9.56
C GLU A 20 -3.53 -30.43 -10.43
N GLU A 21 -3.20 -29.65 -11.48
CA GLU A 21 -2.03 -29.85 -12.35
C GLU A 21 -0.72 -29.24 -11.79
N VAL A 22 -0.76 -28.54 -10.66
CA VAL A 22 0.44 -28.01 -9.98
C VAL A 22 0.95 -29.07 -9.01
N ASP A 23 2.17 -29.58 -9.24
CA ASP A 23 2.80 -30.57 -8.37
C ASP A 23 2.93 -30.04 -6.93
N GLU A 24 2.70 -30.91 -5.93
CA GLU A 24 2.76 -30.55 -4.50
C GLU A 24 4.13 -29.96 -4.09
N GLU A 25 5.19 -30.24 -4.84
CA GLU A 25 6.54 -29.71 -4.63
C GLU A 25 6.70 -28.23 -5.05
N ASP A 26 5.82 -27.71 -5.91
CA ASP A 26 5.80 -26.29 -6.32
C ASP A 26 5.07 -25.39 -5.33
N TYR A 27 4.43 -25.96 -4.30
CA TYR A 27 3.86 -25.19 -3.21
C TYR A 27 4.98 -24.75 -2.25
N LEU A 28 5.34 -23.46 -2.32
CA LEU A 28 5.99 -22.79 -1.20
C LEU A 28 5.06 -22.84 0.02
N LYS A 29 5.21 -23.86 0.87
CA LYS A 29 4.60 -23.89 2.21
C LYS A 29 5.11 -22.66 2.95
N LEU A 30 4.23 -21.66 3.12
CA LEU A 30 4.51 -20.52 3.97
C LEU A 30 4.76 -21.04 5.39
N PRO A 31 5.98 -20.93 5.94
CA PRO A 31 6.24 -21.34 7.31
C PRO A 31 5.42 -20.45 8.23
N SER A 32 4.87 -21.04 9.30
CA SER A 32 4.10 -20.32 10.33
C SER A 32 4.91 -19.32 11.14
N ASN A 33 6.20 -19.14 10.83
CA ASN A 33 7.11 -18.25 11.53
C ASN A 33 6.98 -16.82 11.00
N GLN A 34 5.87 -16.16 11.30
CA GLN A 34 5.85 -14.69 11.28
C GLN A 34 6.85 -14.21 12.33
N ARG A 35 7.92 -13.55 11.88
CA ARG A 35 8.85 -12.88 12.78
C ARG A 35 8.14 -11.68 13.42
N VAL A 36 8.38 -11.48 14.71
CA VAL A 36 7.82 -10.37 15.49
C VAL A 36 8.98 -9.65 16.18
N GLY A 37 9.01 -8.32 16.09
CA GLY A 37 10.02 -7.48 16.77
C GLY A 37 11.30 -7.23 15.96
N ILE A 38 12.08 -6.25 16.37
CA ILE A 38 13.40 -5.96 15.77
C ILE A 38 14.33 -7.13 16.11
N THR A 39 14.55 -8.03 15.16
CA THR A 39 15.41 -9.20 15.37
C THR A 39 16.76 -8.98 14.70
N HIS A 40 17.84 -9.48 15.30
CA HIS A 40 19.17 -9.51 14.68
C HIS A 40 19.29 -10.52 13.53
N GLN A 41 18.20 -11.23 13.19
CA GLN A 41 18.23 -12.26 12.15
C GLN A 41 18.00 -11.65 10.76
N PRO A 42 18.78 -12.06 9.74
CA PRO A 42 18.64 -11.54 8.37
C PRO A 42 17.28 -11.88 7.77
N THR A 43 16.67 -10.95 7.01
CA THR A 43 15.36 -11.07 6.34
C THR A 43 15.19 -12.39 5.62
N SER A 44 14.07 -13.08 5.83
CA SER A 44 13.82 -14.36 5.14
C SER A 44 13.47 -14.13 3.67
N LYS A 45 13.70 -15.12 2.80
CA LYS A 45 13.30 -15.06 1.38
C LYS A 45 11.81 -14.76 1.19
N ILE A 46 10.98 -15.22 2.12
CA ILE A 46 9.53 -15.04 2.07
C ILE A 46 9.14 -13.61 2.42
N ASP A 47 9.86 -12.97 3.35
CA ASP A 47 9.64 -11.57 3.68
C ASP A 47 9.98 -10.65 2.49
N ILE A 48 10.97 -11.03 1.69
CA ILE A 48 11.34 -10.35 0.44
C ILE A 48 10.22 -10.48 -0.59
N ILE A 49 9.76 -11.71 -0.87
CA ILE A 49 8.74 -11.98 -1.89
C ILE A 49 7.38 -11.37 -1.50
N ALA A 50 7.04 -11.38 -0.22
CA ALA A 50 5.76 -10.88 0.28
C ALA A 50 5.75 -9.37 0.58
N ALA A 51 6.81 -8.63 0.21
CA ALA A 51 6.84 -7.19 0.33
C ALA A 51 6.14 -6.55 -0.87
N SER A 52 4.94 -5.98 -0.64
CA SER A 52 4.23 -5.18 -1.64
C SER A 52 4.27 -3.70 -1.24
N PRO A 53 4.94 -2.83 -2.02
CA PRO A 53 4.93 -1.38 -1.80
C PRO A 53 3.50 -0.79 -1.88
N LEU A 54 2.68 -1.29 -2.81
CA LEU A 54 1.27 -0.90 -2.99
C LEU A 54 0.45 -1.14 -1.72
N HIS A 55 0.53 -2.36 -1.19
CA HIS A 55 -0.26 -2.74 -0.02
C HIS A 55 0.28 -2.12 1.27
N ALA A 56 1.53 -1.63 1.29
CA ALA A 56 2.12 -1.00 2.46
C ALA A 56 1.32 0.22 2.93
N TYR A 57 0.96 1.14 2.01
CA TYR A 57 0.15 2.32 2.34
C TYR A 57 -1.20 1.92 2.97
N LEU A 58 -1.93 1.02 2.31
CA LEU A 58 -3.24 0.58 2.78
C LEU A 58 -3.16 -0.10 4.15
N CYS A 59 -2.22 -1.03 4.34
CA CYS A 59 -2.10 -1.79 5.58
C CYS A 59 -1.65 -0.91 6.75
N VAL A 60 -0.69 -0.02 6.52
CA VAL A 60 -0.19 0.91 7.55
C VAL A 60 -1.26 1.95 7.90
N PHE A 61 -1.98 2.47 6.90
CA PHE A 61 -3.09 3.38 7.15
C PHE A 61 -4.19 2.72 7.99
N ARG A 62 -4.55 1.47 7.68
CA ARG A 62 -5.54 0.72 8.46
C ARG A 62 -5.11 0.54 9.92
N TRP A 63 -3.85 0.22 10.16
CA TRP A 63 -3.31 0.13 11.53
C TRP A 63 -3.38 1.48 12.24
N PHE A 64 -2.98 2.56 11.56
CA PHE A 64 -2.98 3.90 12.11
C PHE A 64 -4.40 4.39 12.45
N MET A 65 -5.38 4.13 11.58
CA MET A 65 -6.79 4.39 11.86
C MET A 65 -7.29 3.61 13.07
N LEU A 66 -6.92 2.34 13.19
CA LEU A 66 -7.32 1.53 14.33
C LEU A 66 -6.74 2.10 15.64
N LEU A 67 -5.49 2.55 15.64
CA LEU A 67 -4.88 3.25 16.78
C LEU A 67 -5.70 4.49 17.18
N ILE A 68 -6.07 5.34 16.21
CA ILE A 68 -6.94 6.52 16.42
C ILE A 68 -8.28 6.11 17.04
N TYR A 69 -8.94 5.07 16.53
CA TYR A 69 -10.24 4.63 17.06
C TYR A 69 -10.15 4.12 18.50
N HIS A 70 -9.06 3.44 18.85
CA HIS A 70 -8.84 2.99 20.22
C HIS A 70 -8.61 4.16 21.18
N LEU A 71 -7.85 5.17 20.76
CA LEU A 71 -7.60 6.38 21.54
C LEU A 71 -8.86 7.23 21.73
N ASP A 72 -9.61 7.46 20.65
CA ASP A 72 -10.89 8.19 20.68
C ASP A 72 -11.97 7.45 21.50
N ALA A 73 -11.93 6.11 21.53
CA ALA A 73 -12.80 5.31 22.39
C ALA A 73 -12.35 5.25 23.86
N GLY A 74 -11.13 5.71 24.18
CA GLY A 74 -10.49 5.49 25.48
C GLY A 74 -10.30 4.00 25.82
N HIS A 75 -10.17 3.14 24.81
CA HIS A 75 -10.12 1.69 24.96
C HIS A 75 -8.74 1.15 24.56
N LYS A 76 -7.80 1.16 25.51
CA LYS A 76 -6.39 0.78 25.33
C LYS A 76 -6.15 -0.74 25.41
N VAL A 77 -6.91 -1.49 24.61
CA VAL A 77 -6.73 -2.95 24.45
C VAL A 77 -6.90 -3.27 22.97
N TRP A 78 -5.88 -3.87 22.35
CA TRP A 78 -5.89 -4.23 20.94
C TRP A 78 -6.69 -5.51 20.69
N ALA A 79 -8.01 -5.37 20.60
CA ALA A 79 -8.94 -6.48 20.39
C ALA A 79 -9.86 -6.22 19.18
N PRO A 80 -10.16 -7.25 18.37
CA PRO A 80 -10.84 -7.10 17.08
C PRO A 80 -12.33 -6.73 17.15
N SER A 81 -12.95 -6.78 18.33
CA SER A 81 -14.37 -6.46 18.49
C SER A 81 -14.62 -5.82 19.84
N ASN A 82 -14.87 -4.50 19.84
CA ASN A 82 -15.32 -3.77 21.00
C ASN A 82 -16.37 -2.73 20.59
N SER A 83 -17.50 -2.67 21.31
CA SER A 83 -18.61 -1.76 21.00
C SER A 83 -18.21 -0.28 21.08
N LYS A 84 -17.32 0.10 22.00
CA LYS A 84 -16.82 1.47 22.13
C LYS A 84 -15.96 1.86 20.93
N VAL A 85 -15.05 0.98 20.51
CA VAL A 85 -14.19 1.18 19.34
C VAL A 85 -15.03 1.24 18.06
N ASN A 86 -16.02 0.38 17.91
CA ASN A 86 -16.96 0.42 16.77
C ASN A 86 -17.77 1.73 16.72
N SER A 87 -18.10 2.29 17.89
CA SER A 87 -18.81 3.57 17.98
C SER A 87 -17.90 4.75 17.62
N SER A 88 -16.66 4.74 18.12
CA SER A 88 -15.60 5.67 17.71
C SER A 88 -15.36 5.63 16.21
N MET A 89 -15.22 4.43 15.64
CA MET A 89 -15.03 4.21 14.22
C MET A 89 -16.13 4.87 13.38
N LYS A 90 -17.41 4.70 13.77
CA LYS A 90 -18.55 5.35 13.09
C LYS A 90 -18.45 6.89 13.19
N ARG A 91 -18.14 7.42 14.37
CA ARG A 91 -18.00 8.87 14.60
C ARG A 91 -16.88 9.47 13.76
N VAL A 92 -15.67 8.91 13.86
CA VAL A 92 -14.50 9.42 13.12
C VAL A 92 -14.73 9.32 11.61
N ARG A 93 -15.33 8.23 11.12
CA ARG A 93 -15.69 8.12 9.69
C ARG A 93 -16.66 9.21 9.24
N ALA A 94 -17.69 9.51 10.03
CA ALA A 94 -18.66 10.57 9.71
C ALA A 94 -17.96 11.94 9.62
N ILE A 95 -17.07 12.24 10.57
CA ILE A 95 -16.28 13.47 10.56
C ILE A 95 -15.42 13.57 9.30
N LEU A 96 -14.72 12.49 8.93
CA LEU A 96 -13.86 12.50 7.74
C LEU A 96 -14.65 12.60 6.44
N GLN A 97 -15.82 11.98 6.38
CA GLN A 97 -16.71 12.10 5.24
C GLN A 97 -17.21 13.54 5.08
N GLU A 98 -17.63 14.17 6.17
CA GLU A 98 -18.12 15.56 6.18
C GLU A 98 -17.00 16.57 5.88
N ARG A 99 -15.84 16.42 6.52
CA ARG A 99 -14.78 17.43 6.53
C ARG A 99 -13.73 17.26 5.45
N CYS A 100 -13.49 16.03 5.00
CA CYS A 100 -12.44 15.73 4.05
C CYS A 100 -12.96 15.16 2.72
N ASN A 101 -14.27 14.97 2.58
CA ASN A 101 -14.93 14.48 1.36
C ASN A 101 -14.38 13.13 0.87
N PHE A 102 -14.03 12.22 1.79
CA PHE A 102 -13.70 10.84 1.46
C PHE A 102 -14.20 9.85 2.53
N SER A 103 -14.41 8.61 2.12
CA SER A 103 -14.91 7.54 2.99
C SER A 103 -13.81 6.56 3.38
N VAL A 104 -13.71 6.24 4.66
CA VAL A 104 -12.72 5.29 5.21
C VAL A 104 -13.41 4.06 5.79
N ASP A 105 -12.87 2.91 5.47
CA ASP A 105 -13.21 1.59 6.02
C ASP A 105 -14.68 1.16 5.83
N ILE A 106 -15.41 1.73 4.88
CA ILE A 106 -16.78 1.29 4.59
C ILE A 106 -16.73 -0.03 3.81
N PRO A 107 -17.37 -1.12 4.28
CA PRO A 107 -17.36 -2.39 3.55
C PRO A 107 -17.92 -2.23 2.13
N SER A 108 -17.22 -2.82 1.16
CA SER A 108 -17.65 -2.84 -0.25
C SER A 108 -18.40 -4.15 -0.57
N SER A 109 -19.38 -4.10 -1.47
CA SER A 109 -20.13 -5.27 -1.92
C SER A 109 -19.30 -6.28 -2.72
N GLN A 110 -18.16 -5.87 -3.26
CA GLN A 110 -17.23 -6.71 -4.03
C GLN A 110 -16.07 -7.26 -3.17
N GLY A 111 -16.17 -7.15 -1.85
CA GLY A 111 -15.08 -7.42 -0.92
C GLY A 111 -14.20 -6.19 -0.68
N GLY A 112 -13.45 -6.20 0.43
CA GLY A 112 -12.61 -5.07 0.85
C GLY A 112 -13.39 -3.90 1.45
N THR A 113 -12.72 -2.74 1.55
CA THR A 113 -13.30 -1.51 2.11
C THR A 113 -13.17 -0.34 1.13
N SER A 114 -13.86 0.77 1.40
CA SER A 114 -13.76 2.02 0.64
C SER A 114 -12.37 2.65 0.70
N THR A 115 -11.53 2.22 1.64
CA THR A 115 -10.14 2.65 1.75
C THR A 115 -9.33 2.02 0.63
N THR A 116 -8.99 2.82 -0.37
CA THR A 116 -8.06 2.42 -1.45
C THR A 116 -6.64 2.85 -1.13
N GLY A 117 -5.65 2.26 -1.82
CA GLY A 117 -4.25 2.70 -1.72
C GLY A 117 -4.09 4.20 -2.00
N ASN A 118 -4.82 4.74 -2.97
CA ASN A 118 -4.82 6.17 -3.28
C ASN A 118 -5.31 7.04 -2.13
N ILE A 119 -6.37 6.64 -1.42
CA ILE A 119 -6.87 7.40 -0.27
C ILE A 119 -5.83 7.36 0.86
N ALA A 120 -5.28 6.19 1.16
CA ALA A 120 -4.24 6.03 2.18
C ALA A 120 -3.01 6.90 1.88
N GLN A 121 -2.52 6.85 0.64
CA GLN A 121 -1.39 7.67 0.19
C GLN A 121 -1.69 9.16 0.31
N ASP A 122 -2.87 9.60 -0.15
CA ASP A 122 -3.27 11.01 -0.10
C ASP A 122 -3.39 11.52 1.35
N CYS A 123 -3.86 10.69 2.28
CA CYS A 123 -3.89 10.97 3.72
C CYS A 123 -2.50 11.14 4.34
N PHE A 124 -1.51 10.35 3.93
CA PHE A 124 -0.15 10.48 4.46
C PHE A 124 0.62 11.64 3.82
N LEU A 125 0.42 11.89 2.53
CA LEU A 125 1.23 12.84 1.75
C LEU A 125 0.64 14.25 1.68
N ASN A 126 -0.65 14.38 1.40
CA ASN A 126 -1.23 15.67 0.99
C ASN A 126 -2.26 16.22 1.97
N LYS A 127 -3.05 15.36 2.63
CA LYS A 127 -4.18 15.76 3.47
C LYS A 127 -3.79 15.85 4.95
N ARG A 128 -3.04 16.89 5.33
CA ARG A 128 -2.70 17.14 6.74
C ARG A 128 -3.92 17.32 7.63
N ASP A 129 -4.94 17.99 7.12
CA ASP A 129 -6.18 18.23 7.85
C ASP A 129 -6.89 16.95 8.27
N PHE A 130 -6.68 15.83 7.56
CA PHE A 130 -7.29 14.55 7.95
C PHE A 130 -6.89 14.17 9.38
N LEU A 131 -5.63 14.36 9.79
CA LEU A 131 -5.21 14.01 11.14
C LEU A 131 -5.86 14.92 12.18
N THR A 132 -5.93 16.22 11.90
CA THR A 132 -6.62 17.22 12.74
C THR A 132 -8.07 16.82 12.99
N TRP A 133 -8.79 16.43 11.94
CA TRP A 133 -10.20 16.04 12.05
C TRP A 133 -10.37 14.66 12.71
N ALA A 134 -9.58 13.67 12.30
CA ALA A 134 -9.62 12.31 12.83
C ALA A 134 -9.33 12.24 14.33
N THR A 135 -8.50 13.16 14.82
CA THR A 135 -8.08 13.20 16.23
C THR A 135 -8.83 14.24 17.05
N SER A 136 -9.84 14.93 16.50
CA SER A 136 -10.51 16.08 17.14
C SER A 136 -10.89 15.86 18.61
N SER A 137 -11.40 14.68 18.97
CA SER A 137 -11.81 14.29 20.33
C SER A 137 -10.73 13.62 21.20
N ILE A 138 -9.51 13.41 20.67
CA ILE A 138 -8.38 12.82 21.39
C ILE A 138 -7.67 13.88 22.25
N ASN A 139 -7.04 13.45 23.35
CA ASN A 139 -6.28 14.34 24.23
C ASN A 139 -5.09 15.00 23.49
N PRO A 140 -4.59 16.16 23.96
CA PRO A 140 -3.49 16.86 23.28
C PRO A 140 -2.17 16.10 23.24
N SER A 141 -1.84 15.31 24.27
CA SER A 141 -0.59 14.55 24.30
C SER A 141 -0.55 13.44 23.25
N ASP A 142 -1.64 12.67 23.11
CA ASP A 142 -1.74 11.62 22.10
C ASP A 142 -1.79 12.22 20.69
N LYS A 143 -2.35 13.42 20.50
CA LYS A 143 -2.29 14.12 19.21
C LYS A 143 -0.85 14.36 18.76
N ILE A 144 0.00 14.86 19.66
CA ILE A 144 1.43 15.12 19.37
C ILE A 144 2.14 13.80 19.02
N SER A 145 1.89 12.73 19.79
CA SER A 145 2.47 11.41 19.51
C SER A 145 1.98 10.84 18.17
N LEU A 146 0.70 11.01 17.82
CA LEU A 146 0.13 10.61 16.54
C LEU A 146 0.69 11.42 15.36
N GLU A 147 0.92 12.72 15.52
CA GLU A 147 1.56 13.58 14.51
C GLU A 147 2.99 13.13 14.21
N LYS A 148 3.76 12.79 15.25
CA LYS A 148 5.10 12.23 15.10
C LYS A 148 5.06 10.90 14.34
N ILE A 149 4.19 9.97 14.76
CA ILE A 149 4.04 8.67 14.10
C ILE A 149 3.61 8.85 12.63
N GLN A 150 2.63 9.71 12.36
CA GLN A 150 2.15 9.99 11.01
C GLN A 150 3.27 10.54 10.12
N THR A 151 4.07 11.47 10.65
CA THR A 151 5.18 12.09 9.92
C THR A 151 6.22 11.03 9.54
N ASN A 152 6.66 10.23 10.50
CA ASN A 152 7.65 9.19 10.26
C ASN A 152 7.14 8.12 9.28
N LEU A 153 5.91 7.63 9.47
CA LEU A 153 5.30 6.65 8.57
C LEU A 153 5.12 7.22 7.15
N SER A 154 4.73 8.49 7.03
CA SER A 154 4.60 9.16 5.73
C SER A 154 5.93 9.18 4.96
N VAL A 155 7.01 9.58 5.64
CA VAL A 155 8.36 9.60 5.04
C VAL A 155 8.82 8.19 4.68
N LEU A 156 8.70 7.22 5.58
CA LEU A 156 9.11 5.83 5.33
C LEU A 156 8.33 5.20 4.18
N LEU A 157 7.01 5.40 4.11
CA LEU A 157 6.19 4.90 3.01
C LEU A 157 6.54 5.57 1.68
N ARG A 158 6.89 6.86 1.71
CA ARG A 158 7.33 7.60 0.53
C ARG A 158 8.69 7.12 0.03
N LEU A 159 9.66 6.91 0.93
CA LEU A 159 10.97 6.31 0.60
C LEU A 159 10.79 4.92 0.01
N LEU A 160 9.94 4.08 0.62
CA LEU A 160 9.64 2.75 0.10
C LEU A 160 9.07 2.79 -1.32
N ASN A 161 8.19 3.75 -1.61
CA ASN A 161 7.51 3.90 -2.90
C ASN A 161 8.17 4.92 -3.84
N SER A 162 9.42 5.30 -3.59
CA SER A 162 10.18 6.17 -4.49
C SER A 162 11.02 5.37 -5.49
N GLY A 163 11.52 6.04 -6.51
CA GLY A 163 12.58 5.56 -7.39
C GLY A 163 13.93 6.18 -7.07
N ASP A 164 14.07 6.82 -5.90
CA ASP A 164 15.23 7.62 -5.51
C ASP A 164 16.29 6.75 -4.80
N MET A 165 17.52 7.27 -4.70
CA MET A 165 18.61 6.67 -3.92
C MET A 165 18.47 7.08 -2.45
N ILE A 166 18.56 6.10 -1.55
CA ILE A 166 18.20 6.22 -0.15
C ILE A 166 19.42 5.88 0.71
N ASN A 167 19.73 6.72 1.68
CA ASN A 167 20.69 6.39 2.72
C ASN A 167 20.06 5.38 3.70
N CYS A 168 20.40 4.11 3.54
CA CYS A 168 19.81 3.02 4.32
C CYS A 168 20.11 3.09 5.83
N ASP A 169 21.24 3.67 6.24
CA ASP A 169 21.58 3.84 7.65
C ASP A 169 20.63 4.83 8.33
N LYS A 170 20.42 6.00 7.70
CA LYS A 170 19.45 7.01 8.17
C LYS A 170 18.03 6.47 8.17
N MET A 171 17.67 5.70 7.14
CA MET A 171 16.36 5.04 7.08
C MET A 171 16.20 4.03 8.23
N GLN A 172 17.23 3.21 8.50
CA GLN A 172 17.23 2.24 9.59
C GLN A 172 17.04 2.91 10.95
N GLU A 173 17.73 4.03 11.19
CA GLU A 173 17.59 4.82 12.41
C GLU A 173 16.14 5.31 12.59
N LEU A 174 15.56 5.94 11.58
CA LEU A 174 14.16 6.41 11.62
C LEU A 174 13.18 5.25 11.85
N CYS A 175 13.40 4.11 11.20
CA CYS A 175 12.64 2.88 11.37
C CYS A 175 12.66 2.41 12.83
N LYS A 176 13.86 2.31 13.43
CA LYS A 176 14.07 1.86 14.81
C LYS A 176 13.45 2.83 15.82
N GLU A 177 13.73 4.12 15.69
CA GLU A 177 13.16 5.15 16.55
C GLU A 177 11.63 5.13 16.53
N THR A 178 11.04 4.99 15.35
CA THR A 178 9.58 4.93 15.19
C THR A 178 9.00 3.67 15.84
N TYR A 179 9.67 2.52 15.66
CA TYR A 179 9.25 1.26 16.27
C TYR A 179 9.28 1.35 17.79
N GLU A 180 10.40 1.79 18.36
CA GLU A 180 10.59 1.93 19.81
C GLU A 180 9.59 2.93 20.40
N PHE A 181 9.39 4.07 19.73
CA PHE A 181 8.41 5.08 20.15
C PHE A 181 6.99 4.51 20.23
N ILE A 182 6.56 3.73 19.24
CA ILE A 182 5.23 3.09 19.25
C ILE A 182 5.10 2.11 20.42
N LEU A 183 6.12 1.29 20.69
CA LEU A 183 6.09 0.31 21.78
C LEU A 183 6.04 0.97 23.16
N ILE A 184 6.75 2.09 23.33
CA ILE A 184 6.81 2.83 24.60
C ILE A 184 5.50 3.59 24.86
N GLU A 185 5.00 4.33 23.86
CA GLU A 185 3.81 5.16 24.01
C GLU A 185 2.51 4.34 24.00
N TYR A 186 2.48 3.27 23.20
CA TYR A 186 1.30 2.45 22.98
C TYR A 186 1.60 0.96 23.17
N PRO A 187 2.04 0.51 24.37
CA PRO A 187 2.41 -0.89 24.62
C PRO A 187 1.24 -1.87 24.47
N TRP A 188 0.02 -1.35 24.54
CA TRP A 188 -1.21 -2.12 24.32
C TRP A 188 -1.55 -2.33 22.85
N ALA A 189 -0.93 -1.59 21.91
CA ALA A 189 -1.20 -1.67 20.49
C ALA A 189 -0.31 -2.72 19.82
N SER A 190 -0.92 -3.73 19.18
CA SER A 190 -0.16 -4.75 18.47
C SER A 190 0.35 -4.23 17.13
N ILE A 191 1.64 -4.45 16.85
CA ILE A 191 2.23 -4.16 15.55
C ILE A 191 1.74 -5.21 14.54
N THR A 192 1.08 -4.76 13.48
CA THR A 192 0.62 -5.68 12.41
C THR A 192 1.80 -6.17 11.57
N PRO A 193 1.71 -7.35 10.92
CA PRO A 193 2.79 -7.87 10.09
C PRO A 193 3.28 -6.90 9.00
N SER A 194 2.39 -6.14 8.36
CA SER A 194 2.77 -5.15 7.34
C SER A 194 3.53 -3.97 7.93
N LEU A 195 3.09 -3.47 9.09
CA LEU A 195 3.81 -2.40 9.80
C LEU A 195 5.17 -2.90 10.31
N HIS A 196 5.23 -4.13 10.82
CA HIS A 196 6.46 -4.77 11.23
C HIS A 196 7.44 -4.86 10.06
N LYS A 197 7.01 -5.36 8.89
CA LYS A 197 7.86 -5.41 7.69
C LYS A 197 8.37 -4.02 7.27
N LEU A 198 7.51 -3.00 7.33
CA LEU A 198 7.94 -1.62 7.06
C LEU A 198 9.01 -1.19 8.06
N LEU A 199 8.78 -1.32 9.36
CA LEU A 199 9.68 -0.75 10.37
C LEU A 199 10.93 -1.61 10.64
N ALA A 200 10.89 -2.91 10.40
CA ALA A 200 11.99 -3.82 10.75
C ALA A 200 12.79 -4.32 9.54
N HIS A 201 12.21 -4.31 8.33
CA HIS A 201 12.83 -4.97 7.16
C HIS A 201 12.96 -4.07 5.93
N SER A 202 12.24 -2.95 5.84
CA SER A 202 12.24 -2.13 4.62
C SER A 202 13.62 -1.59 4.23
N PHE A 203 14.42 -1.13 5.19
CA PHE A 203 15.79 -0.66 4.93
C PHE A 203 16.70 -1.79 4.41
N GLN A 204 16.51 -3.03 4.88
CA GLN A 204 17.25 -4.19 4.38
C GLN A 204 16.81 -4.55 2.96
N LEU A 205 15.51 -4.45 2.66
CA LEU A 205 14.97 -4.67 1.31
C LEU A 205 15.53 -3.65 0.31
N ILE A 206 15.58 -2.39 0.69
CA ILE A 206 16.11 -1.31 -0.15
C ILE A 206 17.62 -1.46 -0.31
N GLY A 207 18.36 -1.55 0.80
CA GLY A 207 19.82 -1.55 0.75
C GLY A 207 20.41 -2.84 0.21
N ALA A 208 20.09 -3.98 0.84
CA ALA A 208 20.73 -5.24 0.50
C ALA A 208 20.18 -5.88 -0.79
N TYR A 209 18.93 -5.59 -1.17
CA TYR A 209 18.26 -6.28 -2.29
C TYR A 209 17.87 -5.38 -3.47
N ASN A 210 17.88 -4.06 -3.30
CA ASN A 210 17.54 -3.11 -4.37
C ASN A 210 18.59 -2.01 -4.57
N ASN A 211 19.83 -2.25 -4.14
CA ASN A 211 20.97 -1.35 -4.32
C ASN A 211 20.67 0.09 -3.86
N ASP A 212 20.17 0.22 -2.63
CA ASP A 212 19.83 1.50 -1.99
C ASP A 212 18.75 2.31 -2.72
N LYS A 213 18.03 1.71 -3.67
CA LYS A 213 16.96 2.36 -4.42
C LYS A 213 15.60 2.04 -3.84
N GLY A 214 14.70 3.01 -3.84
CA GLY A 214 13.29 2.77 -3.47
C GLY A 214 12.63 1.69 -4.36
N LEU A 215 11.56 1.07 -3.85
CA LEU A 215 10.93 -0.11 -4.45
C LEU A 215 9.90 0.21 -5.54
N GLN A 216 9.76 1.47 -5.97
CA GLN A 216 8.75 1.86 -6.97
C GLN A 216 8.83 1.02 -8.25
N ASN A 217 10.04 0.71 -8.72
CA ASN A 217 10.27 -0.07 -9.94
C ASN A 217 9.87 -1.54 -9.81
N LEU A 218 9.67 -2.03 -8.58
CA LEU A 218 9.30 -3.41 -8.26
C LEU A 218 7.83 -3.51 -7.83
N SER A 219 7.05 -2.44 -7.98
CA SER A 219 5.65 -2.39 -7.56
C SER A 219 4.71 -3.16 -8.50
N GLU A 220 3.70 -3.81 -7.92
CA GLU A 220 2.62 -4.49 -8.67
C GLU A 220 1.60 -3.52 -9.29
N GLU A 221 1.63 -2.23 -8.92
CA GLU A 221 0.70 -1.20 -9.41
C GLU A 221 0.63 -1.12 -10.93
N CYS A 222 1.77 -1.32 -11.60
CA CYS A 222 1.84 -1.32 -13.06
C CYS A 222 1.07 -2.50 -13.66
N LEU A 223 1.18 -3.68 -13.06
CA LEU A 223 0.46 -4.88 -13.48
C LEU A 223 -1.04 -4.76 -13.18
N GLU A 224 -1.42 -4.26 -12.00
CA GLU A 224 -2.83 -4.02 -11.69
C GLU A 224 -3.46 -2.98 -12.62
N SER A 225 -2.71 -1.93 -12.97
CA SER A 225 -3.15 -0.91 -13.92
C SER A 225 -3.33 -1.49 -15.32
N CYS A 226 -2.55 -2.50 -15.71
CA CYS A 226 -2.72 -3.22 -16.97
C CYS A 226 -4.11 -3.87 -17.08
N ASN A 227 -4.73 -4.28 -15.98
CA ASN A 227 -6.08 -4.85 -16.00
C ASN A 227 -7.15 -3.88 -16.55
N LYS A 228 -6.96 -2.56 -16.37
CA LYS A 228 -7.86 -1.55 -16.96
C LYS A 228 -7.74 -1.52 -18.49
N PHE A 229 -6.51 -1.66 -19.01
CA PHE A 229 -6.27 -1.76 -20.44
C PHE A 229 -6.83 -3.06 -21.02
N VAL A 230 -6.64 -4.20 -20.33
CA VAL A 230 -7.22 -5.49 -20.73
C VAL A 230 -8.74 -5.38 -20.90
N ARG A 231 -9.45 -4.83 -19.91
CA ARG A 231 -10.92 -4.64 -19.99
C ARG A 231 -11.30 -3.74 -21.16
N ARG A 232 -10.63 -2.58 -21.29
CA ARG A 232 -10.88 -1.62 -22.38
C ARG A 232 -10.64 -2.23 -23.76
N TYR A 233 -9.55 -2.96 -23.94
CA TYR A 233 -9.19 -3.59 -25.22
C TYR A 233 -10.16 -4.70 -25.55
N ARG A 234 -10.47 -5.55 -24.56
CA ARG A 234 -11.47 -6.59 -24.68
C ARG A 234 -12.79 -6.01 -25.16
N GLU A 235 -13.27 -4.93 -24.55
CA GLU A 235 -14.58 -4.33 -24.83
C GLU A 235 -14.64 -3.66 -26.19
N ASN A 236 -13.66 -2.81 -26.50
CA ASN A 236 -13.78 -1.82 -27.58
C ASN A 236 -12.85 -2.05 -28.77
N LEU A 237 -11.73 -2.76 -28.59
CA LEU A 237 -10.64 -2.79 -29.58
C LEU A 237 -10.26 -4.18 -30.08
N ALA A 238 -10.86 -5.23 -29.52
CA ALA A 238 -10.64 -6.62 -29.90
C ALA A 238 -11.83 -7.16 -30.70
N ARG A 239 -11.55 -7.98 -31.71
CA ARG A 239 -12.58 -8.67 -32.49
C ARG A 239 -13.46 -9.52 -31.57
N LYS A 240 -14.74 -9.60 -31.92
CA LYS A 240 -15.77 -10.38 -31.19
C LYS A 240 -16.17 -11.64 -31.95
N THR A 241 -15.37 -12.05 -32.93
CA THR A 241 -15.60 -13.19 -33.81
C THR A 241 -15.39 -14.52 -33.08
N SER A 242 -14.35 -14.61 -32.26
CA SER A 242 -14.04 -15.80 -31.45
C SER A 242 -13.30 -15.40 -30.17
N PHE A 243 -13.25 -16.30 -29.18
CA PHE A 243 -12.43 -16.10 -27.97
C PHE A 243 -10.94 -15.95 -28.32
N THR A 244 -10.42 -16.81 -29.21
CA THR A 244 -9.03 -16.79 -29.65
C THR A 244 -8.65 -15.47 -30.32
N ASP A 245 -9.50 -14.96 -31.22
CA ASP A 245 -9.28 -13.66 -31.86
C ASP A 245 -9.32 -12.53 -30.84
N ASN A 246 -10.25 -12.59 -29.89
CA ASN A 246 -10.38 -11.57 -28.86
C ASN A 246 -9.12 -11.50 -27.97
N VAL A 247 -8.66 -12.64 -27.47
CA VAL A 247 -7.44 -12.73 -26.64
C VAL A 247 -6.21 -12.33 -27.44
N ARG A 248 -6.08 -12.79 -28.69
CA ARG A 248 -4.98 -12.43 -29.58
C ARG A 248 -4.91 -10.92 -29.77
N ASP A 249 -6.03 -10.27 -30.05
CA ASP A 249 -6.06 -8.82 -30.24
C ASP A 249 -5.71 -8.05 -28.96
N ILE A 250 -6.15 -8.52 -27.79
CA ILE A 250 -5.76 -7.92 -26.49
C ILE A 250 -4.24 -8.03 -26.30
N LEU A 251 -3.66 -9.22 -26.51
CA LEU A 251 -2.21 -9.46 -26.33
C LEU A 251 -1.38 -8.64 -27.31
N VAL A 252 -1.73 -8.64 -28.60
CA VAL A 252 -1.04 -7.84 -29.61
C VAL A 252 -1.07 -6.35 -29.25
N ARG A 253 -2.21 -5.83 -28.77
CA ARG A 253 -2.32 -4.43 -28.35
C ARG A 253 -1.50 -4.12 -27.11
N LEU A 254 -1.46 -5.02 -26.13
CA LEU A 254 -0.60 -4.86 -24.95
C LEU A 254 0.86 -4.79 -25.38
N LEU A 255 1.32 -5.70 -26.27
CA LEU A 255 2.67 -5.70 -26.82
C LEU A 255 3.00 -4.38 -27.53
N CYS A 256 2.13 -3.87 -28.40
CA CYS A 256 2.33 -2.58 -29.06
C CYS A 256 2.32 -1.39 -28.07
N CYS A 257 1.60 -1.50 -26.95
CA CYS A 257 1.58 -0.45 -25.95
C CYS A 257 2.82 -0.45 -25.06
N SER A 258 3.43 -1.62 -24.82
CA SER A 258 4.67 -1.78 -24.06
C SER A 258 5.94 -1.72 -24.91
N ASP A 259 5.83 -1.57 -26.24
CA ASP A 259 6.97 -1.43 -27.14
C ASP A 259 7.84 -0.22 -26.73
N PRO A 260 9.12 -0.43 -26.35
CA PRO A 260 9.99 0.65 -25.85
C PRO A 260 10.16 1.81 -26.83
N ILE A 261 10.22 1.53 -28.14
CA ILE A 261 10.42 2.54 -29.19
C ILE A 261 9.16 3.42 -29.27
N LEU A 262 7.99 2.79 -29.28
CA LEU A 262 6.71 3.52 -29.32
C LEU A 262 6.44 4.29 -28.03
N VAL A 263 6.89 3.78 -26.87
CA VAL A 263 6.76 4.47 -25.58
C VAL A 263 7.68 5.67 -25.51
N GLN A 264 8.95 5.55 -25.91
CA GLN A 264 9.92 6.65 -25.89
C GLN A 264 9.43 7.85 -26.70
N ASN A 265 8.89 7.59 -27.91
CA ASN A 265 8.32 8.64 -28.75
C ASN A 265 7.11 9.34 -28.12
N ARG A 266 6.29 8.61 -27.34
CA ARG A 266 5.14 9.19 -26.61
C ARG A 266 5.56 10.04 -25.41
N LEU A 267 6.60 9.61 -24.68
CA LEU A 267 7.07 10.29 -23.47
C LEU A 267 7.71 11.65 -23.76
N MET A 268 8.32 11.83 -24.94
CA MET A 268 8.88 13.12 -25.35
C MET A 268 7.84 14.27 -25.38
N HIS A 269 6.55 13.97 -25.29
CA HIS A 269 5.47 14.96 -25.34
C HIS A 269 4.70 15.09 -24.01
N ALA A 270 5.17 14.46 -22.94
CA ALA A 270 4.52 14.50 -21.63
C ALA A 270 4.82 15.82 -20.88
N LYS A 271 3.82 16.36 -20.17
CA LYS A 271 3.95 17.59 -19.35
C LYS A 271 4.80 17.35 -18.10
N LYS A 272 5.55 18.37 -17.69
CA LYS A 272 6.37 18.42 -16.46
C LYS A 272 5.54 18.15 -15.19
N LYS A 273 6.19 17.50 -14.21
CA LYS A 273 5.67 17.30 -12.84
C LYS A 273 5.43 18.65 -12.15
N ARG A 274 4.46 18.66 -11.23
CA ARG A 274 4.15 19.80 -10.35
C ARG A 274 5.23 19.98 -9.30
N ASP A 275 5.53 21.23 -8.96
CA ASP A 275 6.38 21.58 -7.82
C ASP A 275 5.72 21.15 -6.51
N VAL A 276 6.54 20.65 -5.59
CA VAL A 276 6.11 20.16 -4.27
C VAL A 276 6.44 21.21 -3.22
N ALA A 277 5.50 21.49 -2.32
CA ALA A 277 5.63 22.54 -1.31
C ALA A 277 6.55 22.12 -0.14
N ASN A 278 7.32 23.08 0.39
CA ASN A 278 8.22 22.90 1.55
C ASN A 278 7.44 22.50 2.82
N SER A 279 7.77 21.33 3.34
CA SER A 279 6.97 20.62 4.33
C SER A 279 7.93 19.87 5.28
N LEU A 280 7.60 19.69 6.57
CA LEU A 280 8.48 18.93 7.49
C LEU A 280 8.76 17.50 6.97
N GLN A 281 7.77 16.87 6.37
CA GLN A 281 7.91 15.58 5.70
C GLN A 281 8.89 15.67 4.52
N GLU A 282 8.91 16.78 3.77
CA GLU A 282 9.90 16.99 2.69
C GLU A 282 11.31 17.17 3.23
N ILE A 283 11.48 17.93 4.31
CA ILE A 283 12.80 18.16 4.92
C ILE A 283 13.37 16.82 5.41
N LEU A 284 12.57 16.04 6.13
CA LEU A 284 12.99 14.72 6.62
C LEU A 284 13.17 13.71 5.48
N TYR A 285 12.35 13.78 4.42
CA TYR A 285 12.53 12.96 3.24
C TYR A 285 13.87 13.25 2.57
N ASN A 286 14.14 14.52 2.28
CA ASN A 286 15.36 14.96 1.61
C ASN A 286 16.62 14.70 2.45
N SER A 287 16.53 14.75 3.78
CA SER A 287 17.69 14.46 4.65
C SER A 287 18.11 12.98 4.63
N ILE A 288 17.23 12.08 4.20
CA ILE A 288 17.46 10.62 4.11
C ILE A 288 17.87 10.19 2.69
N LEU A 289 17.71 11.05 1.68
CA LEU A 289 18.24 10.74 0.35
C LEU A 289 19.76 10.66 0.38
N SER A 290 20.34 9.84 -0.51
CA SER A 290 21.79 9.80 -0.69
C SER A 290 22.27 11.09 -1.37
N ASP A 291 23.40 11.63 -0.90
CA ASP A 291 24.07 12.77 -1.53
C ASP A 291 24.81 12.38 -2.82
N ASP A 292 24.95 11.07 -3.08
CA ASP A 292 25.64 10.55 -4.25
C ASP A 292 24.72 10.56 -5.50
N LEU A 293 25.00 11.51 -6.40
CA LEU A 293 24.57 11.52 -7.81
C LEU A 293 25.77 11.29 -8.73
#